data_AF-A0A1Y3ERV6-F1
#
_entry.id   AF-A0A1Y3ERV6-F1
#
_cell.length_a   1.000
_cell.length_b   1.000
_cell.length_c   1.000
_cell.angle_alpha   90.00
_cell.angle_beta   90.00
_cell.angle_gamma   90.00
#
_symmetry.space_group_name_H-M   'P 1'
#
loop_
_entity.id
_entity.type
_entity.pdbx_description
1 polymer ?
#
loop_
_entity_poly.entity_id
_entity_poly.type
_entity_poly.pdbx_seq_one_letter_code
_entity_poly.pdbx_strand_id
1 'polypeptide(L)' 'ILEEIRSNDIEIYHFPEDDSNGAEENAIFNSVVPFAVVGSTDFVKKSDQLVRARQYPWGIVEGDVDIWYGLL' A
#
# COMPACT_ATOMS: atom_id res chain seq x y z
N ILE A 1 -7.78 -5.77 -14.70
CA ILE A 1 -6.78 -6.47 -13.85
C ILE A 1 -7.41 -7.59 -13.03
N LEU A 2 -8.14 -7.36 -11.92
CA LEU A 2 -8.66 -8.47 -11.10
C LEU A 2 -9.56 -9.45 -11.87
N GLU A 3 -10.40 -8.94 -12.77
CA GLU A 3 -11.24 -9.78 -13.62
C GLU A 3 -10.41 -10.65 -14.58
N GLU A 4 -9.31 -10.11 -15.11
CA GLU A 4 -8.40 -10.85 -15.99
C GLU A 4 -7.61 -11.90 -15.21
N ILE A 5 -7.21 -11.60 -13.98
CA ILE A 5 -6.55 -12.57 -13.08
C ILE A 5 -7.48 -13.77 -12.83
N ARG A 6 -8.76 -13.49 -12.51
CA ARG A 6 -9.78 -14.54 -12.30
C ARG A 6 -10.07 -15.35 -13.56
N SER A 7 -10.21 -14.70 -14.71
CA SER A 7 -10.57 -15.39 -15.96
C SER A 7 -9.44 -16.26 -16.53
N ASN A 8 -8.21 -16.08 -16.05
CA ASN A 8 -7.04 -16.87 -16.46
C ASN A 8 -6.57 -17.85 -15.37
N ASP A 9 -7.36 -18.09 -14.32
CA ASP A 9 -7.03 -18.99 -13.20
C ASP A 9 -5.65 -18.69 -12.57
N ILE A 10 -5.30 -17.40 -12.47
CA ILE A 10 -4.05 -16.96 -11.85
C ILE A 10 -4.27 -16.82 -10.35
N GLU A 11 -3.68 -17.72 -9.58
CA GLU A 11 -3.69 -17.64 -8.12
C GLU A 11 -2.74 -16.54 -7.62
N ILE A 12 -3.29 -15.63 -6.81
CA ILE A 12 -2.54 -14.60 -6.11
C ILE A 12 -2.64 -14.81 -4.61
N TYR A 13 -1.69 -14.26 -3.86
CA TYR A 13 -1.72 -14.33 -2.40
C TYR A 13 -2.95 -13.62 -1.85
N HIS A 14 -3.64 -14.28 -0.92
CA HIS A 14 -4.76 -13.72 -0.15
C HIS A 14 -4.39 -13.77 1.32
N PHE A 15 -4.59 -12.65 2.03
CA PHE A 15 -4.33 -12.59 3.46
C PHE A 15 -5.32 -13.49 4.22
N PRO A 16 -4.87 -14.28 5.20
CA PRO A 16 -5.74 -15.15 5.97
C PRO A 16 -6.68 -14.34 6.87
N GLU A 17 -7.98 -14.60 6.81
CA GLU A 17 -9.00 -13.92 7.62
C GLU A 17 -9.48 -14.76 8.81
N ASP A 18 -8.92 -15.96 8.98
CA ASP A 18 -9.32 -16.96 9.98
C ASP A 18 -8.56 -16.87 11.32
N ASP A 19 -7.44 -16.15 11.37
CA ASP A 19 -6.72 -15.90 12.63
C ASP A 19 -7.32 -14.70 13.38
N SER A 20 -7.65 -14.91 14.66
CA SER A 20 -8.24 -13.91 15.55
C SER A 20 -7.41 -12.63 15.73
N ASN A 21 -6.13 -12.65 15.35
CA ASN A 21 -5.25 -11.49 15.40
C ASN A 21 -5.11 -10.85 14.00
N GLY A 22 -5.85 -9.76 13.75
CA GLY A 22 -5.73 -8.98 12.52
C GLY A 22 -6.65 -9.39 11.36
N ALA A 23 -7.66 -10.23 11.59
CA ALA A 23 -8.64 -10.63 10.55
C ALA A 23 -9.33 -9.44 9.86
N GLU A 24 -9.71 -8.41 10.63
CA GLU A 24 -10.35 -7.20 10.07
C GLU A 24 -9.40 -6.43 9.14
N GLU A 25 -8.13 -6.29 9.52
CA GLU A 25 -7.09 -5.63 8.71
C GLU A 25 -6.80 -6.44 7.45
N ASN A 26 -6.73 -7.77 7.57
CA ASN A 26 -6.51 -8.68 6.45
C ASN A 26 -7.66 -8.63 5.42
N ALA A 27 -8.91 -8.52 5.88
CA ALA A 27 -10.06 -8.30 5.00
C ALA A 27 -9.95 -6.96 4.26
N ILE A 28 -9.51 -5.90 4.94
CA ILE A 28 -9.24 -4.60 4.31
C ILE A 28 -8.13 -4.76 3.25
N PHE A 29 -7.03 -5.43 3.57
CA PHE A 29 -5.93 -5.65 2.63
C PHE A 29 -6.36 -6.42 1.38
N ASN A 30 -7.14 -7.50 1.55
CA ASN A 30 -7.72 -8.24 0.42
C ASN A 30 -8.63 -7.35 -0.45
N SER A 31 -9.37 -6.42 0.15
CA SER A 31 -10.28 -5.52 -0.57
C SER A 31 -9.58 -4.48 -1.45
N VAL A 32 -8.32 -4.13 -1.13
CA VAL A 32 -7.54 -3.11 -1.84
C VAL A 32 -6.49 -3.68 -2.79
N VAL A 33 -6.41 -5.02 -2.93
CA VAL A 33 -5.59 -5.65 -3.96
C VAL A 33 -6.16 -5.34 -5.35
N PRO A 34 -5.34 -4.98 -6.36
CA PRO A 34 -3.89 -4.80 -6.29
C PRO A 34 -3.49 -3.46 -5.66
N PHE A 35 -2.48 -3.48 -4.79
CA PHE A 35 -1.99 -2.26 -4.13
C PHE A 35 -1.38 -1.27 -5.13
N ALA A 36 -1.84 -0.03 -5.08
CA ALA A 36 -1.27 1.08 -5.84
C ALA A 36 -0.13 1.74 -5.04
N VAL A 37 1.09 1.23 -5.19
CA VAL A 37 2.26 1.67 -4.41
C VAL A 37 3.11 2.70 -5.15
N VAL A 38 3.70 3.66 -4.40
CA VAL A 38 4.72 4.59 -4.91
C VAL A 38 5.95 4.53 -4.02
N GLY A 39 7.07 4.06 -4.56
CA GLY A 39 8.35 4.04 -3.85
C GLY A 39 9.18 5.31 -4.08
N SER A 40 9.85 5.80 -3.04
CA SER A 40 10.89 6.84 -3.13
C SER A 40 12.05 6.56 -2.18
N THR A 41 13.28 6.86 -2.61
CA THR A 41 14.48 6.93 -1.76
C THR A 41 14.74 8.34 -1.24
N ASP A 42 14.06 9.34 -1.81
CA ASP A 42 14.29 10.74 -1.54
C ASP A 42 13.32 11.25 -0.46
N PHE A 43 13.80 12.18 0.37
CA PHE A 43 13.03 12.82 1.41
C PHE A 43 12.79 14.29 1.08
N VAL A 44 11.56 14.75 1.29
CA VAL A 44 11.16 16.14 1.16
C VAL A 44 10.71 16.65 2.53
N LYS A 45 11.16 17.86 2.90
CA LYS A 45 10.73 18.51 4.14
C LYS A 45 9.35 19.13 3.93
N LYS A 46 8.34 18.60 4.62
CA LYS A 46 6.98 19.15 4.67
C LYS A 46 6.74 19.66 6.08
N SER A 47 6.65 20.97 6.24
CA SER A 47 6.62 21.63 7.55
C SER A 47 7.83 21.24 8.41
N ASP A 48 7.64 20.43 9.47
CA ASP A 48 8.71 19.96 10.36
C ASP A 48 8.96 18.44 10.27
N GLN A 49 8.33 17.76 9.31
CA GLN A 49 8.50 16.32 9.09
C GLN A 49 9.21 16.04 7.76
N LEU A 50 10.05 15.01 7.74
CA LEU A 50 10.65 14.46 6.53
C LEU A 50 9.76 13.34 6.02
N VAL A 51 9.20 13.52 4.83
CA VAL A 51 8.36 12.51 4.18
C VAL A 51 9.08 11.94 2.96
N ARG A 52 8.90 10.65 2.68
CA ARG A 52 9.40 10.05 1.45
C ARG A 52 8.51 10.51 0.30
N ALA A 53 9.10 11.12 -0.72
CA ALA A 53 8.30 11.65 -1.83
C ALA A 53 9.08 11.70 -3.13
N ARG A 54 8.36 11.70 -4.26
CA ARG A 54 8.92 11.96 -5.60
C ARG A 54 8.46 13.33 -6.05
N GLN A 55 9.40 14.22 -6.33
CA GLN A 55 9.13 15.57 -6.79
C GLN A 55 9.23 15.65 -8.32
N TYR A 56 8.22 16.26 -8.93
CA TYR A 56 8.16 16.59 -10.35
C TYR A 56 7.86 18.08 -10.54
N PRO A 57 8.14 18.65 -11.72
CA PRO A 57 7.79 20.04 -12.02
C PRO A 57 6.29 20.35 -11.90
N TRP A 58 5.43 19.34 -12.04
CA TRP A 58 3.97 19.45 -11.94
C TRP A 58 3.40 19.08 -10.56
N GLY A 59 4.24 18.67 -9.61
CA GLY A 59 3.76 18.34 -8.25
C GLY A 59 4.63 17.33 -7.52
N ILE A 60 4.25 17.03 -6.28
CA ILE A 60 4.94 16.08 -5.41
C ILE A 60 4.01 14.89 -5.19
N VAL A 61 4.52 13.69 -5.40
CA VAL A 61 3.83 12.45 -5.03
C VAL A 61 4.43 11.97 -3.73
N GLU A 62 3.65 12.08 -2.66
CA GLU A 62 4.02 11.58 -1.34
C GLU A 62 3.87 10.05 -1.34
N GLY A 63 4.94 9.36 -0.93
CA GLY A 63 4.86 7.95 -0.60
C GLY A 63 4.42 7.85 0.85
N ASP A 64 3.33 7.13 1.10
CA ASP A 64 2.85 6.98 2.47
C ASP A 64 3.85 6.17 3.30
N VAL A 65 4.26 6.73 4.44
CA VAL A 65 5.13 6.07 5.41
C VAL A 65 4.27 5.37 6.49
N ASP A 66 2.98 5.69 6.58
CA ASP A 66 2.11 5.25 7.69
C ASP A 66 1.68 3.78 7.62
N ILE A 67 1.77 3.12 6.45
CA ILE A 67 1.38 1.70 6.34
C ILE A 67 2.25 0.74 7.17
N TRP A 68 3.43 1.16 7.64
CA TRP A 68 4.32 0.32 8.46
C TRP A 68 4.43 0.73 9.92
N TYR A 69 4.13 1.99 10.27
CA TYR A 69 4.26 2.50 11.65
C TYR A 69 2.98 2.36 12.47
N GLY A 70 1.82 2.10 11.86
CA GLY A 70 0.57 1.80 12.59
C GLY A 70 0.47 0.38 13.15
N LEU A 71 1.47 -0.48 12.91
CA LEU A 71 1.49 -1.90 13.26
C LEU A 71 2.63 -2.28 14.24
N LEU A 72 3.29 -1.29 14.86
CA LEU A 72 4.30 -1.49 15.92
C LEU A 72 3.91 -0.79 17.22
#